data_AF-A0A0R3L7K2-F1
#
_entry.id   AF-A0A0R3L7K2-F1
#
_cell.length_a   1.000
_cell.length_b   1.000
_cell.length_c   1.000
_cell.angle_alpha   90.00
_cell.angle_beta   90.00
_cell.angle_gamma   90.00
#
_symmetry.space_group_name_H-M   'P 1'
#
loop_
_entity.id
_entity.type
_entity.pdbx_description
1 polymer ?
#
loop_
_entity_poly.entity_id
_entity_poly.type
_entity_poly.pdbx_seq_one_letter_code
_entity_poly.pdbx_strand_id
1 'polypeptide(L)' 'MTQSAFSADVQATSDEELESLIRQDYERCHPGDTLDDLKRRAAFSKEDRGLLRDWMAIAAAYKKRRATEFNRGRRS' A
#
# COMPACT_ATOMS: atom_id res chain seq x y z
N MET A 1 -6.11 30.45 -12.08
CA MET A 1 -6.08 29.02 -12.47
C MET A 1 -5.18 28.28 -11.49
N THR A 2 -5.71 27.66 -10.43
CA THR A 2 -4.92 26.85 -9.48
C THR A 2 -5.79 25.72 -8.93
N GLN A 3 -5.93 24.64 -9.71
CA GLN A 3 -6.40 23.34 -9.23
C GLN A 3 -5.26 22.35 -9.45
N SER A 4 -4.36 22.17 -8.47
CA SER A 4 -3.38 21.07 -8.50
C SER A 4 -2.91 20.60 -7.12
N ALA A 5 -3.36 21.21 -6.02
CA ALA A 5 -2.95 20.79 -4.67
C ALA A 5 -3.86 19.73 -4.02
N PHE A 6 -5.12 19.60 -4.47
CA PHE A 6 -6.09 18.69 -3.84
C PHE A 6 -5.94 17.21 -4.24
N SER A 7 -5.22 16.91 -5.33
CA SER A 7 -5.06 15.52 -5.80
C SER A 7 -3.97 14.73 -5.07
N ALA A 8 -2.98 15.39 -4.46
CA ALA A 8 -1.94 14.69 -3.71
C ALA A 8 -2.47 14.10 -2.39
N ASP A 9 -3.43 14.77 -1.75
CA ASP A 9 -4.02 14.38 -0.47
C ASP A 9 -4.90 13.12 -0.57
N VAL A 10 -5.67 13.00 -1.65
CA VAL A 10 -6.46 11.78 -1.98
C VAL A 10 -5.56 10.60 -2.37
N GLN A 11 -4.42 10.87 -3.01
CA GLN A 11 -3.47 9.83 -3.37
C GLN A 11 -2.69 9.34 -2.14
N ALA A 12 -2.31 10.25 -1.24
CA ALA A 12 -1.63 9.95 0.01
C ALA A 12 -2.51 9.09 0.95
N THR A 13 -3.78 9.43 1.10
CA THR A 13 -4.73 8.61 1.88
C THR A 13 -4.92 7.21 1.30
N SER A 14 -4.91 7.06 -0.03
CA SER A 14 -4.96 5.74 -0.66
C SER A 14 -3.68 4.93 -0.44
N ASP A 15 -2.53 5.59 -0.42
CA ASP A 15 -1.23 4.97 -0.13
C ASP A 15 -1.18 4.53 1.34
N GLU A 16 -1.53 5.41 2.29
CA GLU A 16 -1.55 5.11 3.73
C GLU A 16 -2.49 3.96 4.11
N GLU A 17 -3.64 3.85 3.44
CA GLU A 17 -4.58 2.73 3.60
C GLU A 17 -4.00 1.41 3.07
N LEU A 18 -3.30 1.45 1.94
CA LEU A 18 -2.62 0.29 1.38
C LEU A 18 -1.43 -0.11 2.25
N GLU A 19 -0.63 0.86 2.68
CA GLU A 19 0.48 0.70 3.62
C GLU A 19 0.02 0.06 4.92
N SER A 20 -1.12 0.49 5.49
CA SER A 20 -1.66 -0.09 6.71
C SER A 20 -2.12 -1.54 6.52
N LEU A 21 -2.59 -1.91 5.32
CA LEU A 21 -2.92 -3.29 4.98
C LEU A 21 -1.67 -4.17 4.88
N ILE A 22 -0.61 -3.72 4.23
CA ILE A 22 0.63 -4.50 4.08
C ILE A 22 1.55 -4.41 5.28
N ARG A 23 1.43 -3.39 6.14
CA ARG A 23 2.26 -3.22 7.33
C ARG A 23 2.17 -4.46 8.22
N GLN A 24 0.97 -4.94 8.50
CA GLN A 24 0.77 -6.16 9.30
C GLN A 24 1.35 -7.42 8.64
N ASP A 25 1.20 -7.58 7.32
CA ASP A 25 1.78 -8.73 6.60
C ASP A 25 3.31 -8.64 6.54
N TYR A 26 3.85 -7.44 6.31
CA TYR A 26 5.29 -7.18 6.27
C TYR A 26 5.95 -7.44 7.62
N GLU A 27 5.38 -6.92 8.71
CA GLU A 27 5.87 -7.14 10.08
C GLU A 27 5.83 -8.63 10.49
N ARG A 28 4.86 -9.40 9.97
CA ARG A 28 4.80 -10.86 10.19
C ARG A 28 5.90 -11.60 9.44
N CYS A 29 6.24 -11.16 8.23
CA CYS A 29 7.31 -11.77 7.43
C CYS A 29 8.71 -11.31 7.87
N HIS A 30 8.83 -10.10 8.43
CA HIS A 30 10.09 -9.50 8.85
C HIS A 30 10.02 -9.03 10.31
N PRO A 31 10.18 -9.95 11.28
CA PRO A 31 10.23 -9.58 12.68
C PRO A 31 11.47 -8.70 12.94
N GLY A 32 11.23 -7.40 13.15
CA GLY A 32 12.28 -6.40 13.39
C GLY A 32 12.49 -5.40 12.25
N ASP A 33 11.81 -5.60 11.11
CA ASP A 33 11.83 -4.66 9.99
C ASP A 33 10.45 -4.02 9.83
N THR A 34 10.42 -2.72 9.57
CA THR A 34 9.15 -2.00 9.39
C THR A 34 9.04 -1.47 7.97
N LEU A 35 7.79 -1.33 7.51
CA LEU A 35 7.51 -0.76 6.20
C LEU A 35 8.10 0.66 6.06
N ASP A 36 8.18 1.42 7.16
CA ASP A 36 8.81 2.75 7.18
C ASP A 36 10.33 2.67 6.90
N ASP A 37 11.00 1.67 7.48
CA ASP A 37 12.43 1.44 7.24
C ASP A 37 12.68 1.02 5.78
N LEU A 38 11.80 0.18 5.21
CA LEU A 38 11.82 -0.16 3.79
C LEU A 38 11.63 1.07 2.90
N LYS A 39 10.71 2.00 3.25
CA LYS A 39 10.51 3.26 2.51
C LYS A 39 11.76 4.13 2.54
N ARG A 40 12.43 4.22 3.70
CA ARG A 40 13.71 4.94 3.81
C ARG A 40 14.77 4.30 2.92
N ARG A 41 14.88 2.97 2.92
CA ARG A 41 15.85 2.25 2.06
C ARG A 41 15.53 2.32 0.57
N ALA A 42 14.26 2.31 0.19
CA ALA A 42 13.78 2.47 -1.19
C ALA A 42 14.16 3.82 -1.82
N ALA A 43 14.47 4.83 -1.00
CA ALA A 43 15.00 6.11 -1.47
C ALA A 43 16.43 5.96 -2.03
N PHE A 44 17.24 5.11 -1.40
CA PHE A 44 18.68 4.96 -1.72
C PHE A 44 18.98 3.77 -2.63
N SER A 45 18.19 2.69 -2.52
CA SER A 45 18.44 1.43 -3.22
C SER A 45 17.35 1.13 -4.26
N LYS A 46 17.78 0.79 -5.47
CA LYS A 46 16.85 0.39 -6.55
C LYS A 46 16.20 -0.96 -6.27
N GLU A 47 16.87 -1.84 -5.54
CA GLU A 47 16.30 -3.12 -5.09
C GLU A 47 15.15 -2.91 -4.12
N ASP A 48 15.38 -2.13 -3.06
CA ASP A 48 14.34 -1.82 -2.06
C ASP A 48 13.17 -1.04 -2.68
N ARG A 49 13.42 -0.21 -3.71
CA ARG A 49 12.36 0.45 -4.48
C ARG A 49 11.49 -0.55 -5.26
N GLY A 50 12.10 -1.59 -5.81
CA GLY A 50 11.39 -2.70 -6.44
C GLY A 50 10.53 -3.45 -5.43
N LEU A 51 11.10 -3.73 -4.26
CA LEU A 51 10.41 -4.43 -3.16
C LEU A 51 9.18 -3.64 -2.68
N LEU A 52 9.33 -2.34 -2.42
CA LEU A 52 8.22 -1.48 -1.99
C LEU A 52 7.09 -1.46 -3.03
N ARG A 53 7.42 -1.41 -4.32
CA ARG A 53 6.43 -1.45 -5.40
C ARG A 53 5.67 -2.78 -5.43
N ASP A 54 6.36 -3.89 -5.23
CA ASP A 54 5.75 -5.22 -5.24
C ASP A 54 4.76 -5.37 -4.07
N TRP A 55 5.17 -4.92 -2.88
CA TRP A 55 4.31 -4.86 -1.70
C TRP A 55 3.07 -3.98 -1.91
N MET A 56 3.22 -2.78 -2.51
CA MET A 56 2.07 -1.94 -2.85
C MET A 56 1.12 -2.61 -3.86
N ALA A 57 1.65 -3.39 -4.80
CA ALA A 57 0.83 -4.15 -5.75
C ALA A 57 0.03 -5.27 -5.05
N ILE A 58 0.65 -5.96 -4.09
CA ILE A 58 -0.02 -6.95 -3.23
C ILE A 58 -1.13 -6.29 -2.41
N ALA A 59 -0.87 -5.12 -1.81
CA ALA A 59 -1.87 -4.34 -1.07
C ALA A 59 -3.10 -4.03 -1.95
N ALA A 60 -2.86 -3.55 -3.17
CA ALA A 60 -3.92 -3.22 -4.12
C ALA A 60 -4.71 -4.46 -4.54
N ALA A 61 -4.05 -5.61 -4.71
CA ALA A 61 -4.70 -6.88 -5.00
C ALA A 61 -5.57 -7.36 -3.82
N TYR A 62 -5.08 -7.26 -2.59
CA TYR A 62 -5.87 -7.56 -1.39
C TYR A 62 -7.10 -6.66 -1.26
N LYS A 63 -6.96 -5.36 -1.51
CA LYS A 63 -8.08 -4.41 -1.50
C LYS A 63 -9.11 -4.77 -2.58
N LYS A 64 -8.68 -5.09 -3.80
CA LYS A 64 -9.57 -5.56 -4.89
C LYS A 64 -10.27 -6.87 -4.54
N ARG A 65 -9.57 -7.80 -3.90
CA ARG A 65 -10.12 -9.09 -3.46
C ARG A 65 -11.18 -8.89 -2.38
N ARG A 66 -10.90 -8.10 -1.34
CA ARG A 66 -11.90 -7.74 -0.31
C ARG A 66 -13.11 -7.03 -0.90
N ALA A 67 -12.92 -6.09 -1.82
CA ALA A 67 -14.01 -5.40 -2.50
C ALA A 67 -14.86 -6.36 -3.36
N THR A 68 -14.21 -7.31 -4.04
CA THR A 68 -14.88 -8.37 -4.83
C THR A 68 -15.67 -9.32 -3.94
N GLU A 69 -15.08 -9.78 -2.83
CA GLU A 69 -15.73 -10.69 -1.87
C GLU A 69 -16.92 -10.00 -1.19
N PHE A 70 -16.77 -8.73 -0.84
CA PHE A 70 -17.84 -7.90 -0.29
C PHE A 70 -19.00 -7.70 -1.28
N ASN A 71 -18.69 -7.50 -2.57
CA ASN A 71 -19.72 -7.30 -3.59
C ASN A 71 -20.49 -8.58 -3.95
N ARG A 72 -19.90 -9.77 -3.71
CA ARG A 72 -20.58 -11.05 -3.93
C ARG A 72 -21.69 -11.33 -2.91
N GLY A 73 -21.62 -10.76 -1.71
CA GLY A 73 -22.64 -10.95 -0.66
C GLY A 73 -23.85 -10.01 -0.72
N ARG A 74 -23.81 -8.95 -1.54
CA ARG A 74 -24.93 -7.98 -1.68
C ARG A 74 -25.93 -8.29 -2.78
N ARG A 75 -25.78 -9.43 -3.47
CA ARG A 75 -26.61 -9.80 -4.64
C ARG A 75 -27.52 -11.00 -4.36
N SER A 76 -28.00 -11.15 -3.12
CA SER A 76 -28.98 -12.15 -2.68
C SER A 76 -30.02 -11.53 -1.77
#